data_AF-A0A961NLD6-F1
#
_entry.id   AF-A0A961NLD6-F1
#
_cell.length_a   1.000
_cell.length_b   1.000
_cell.length_c   1.000
_cell.angle_alpha   90.00
_cell.angle_beta   90.00
_cell.angle_gamma   90.00
#
_symmetry.space_group_name_H-M   'P 1'
#
loop_
_entity.id
_entity.type
_entity.pdbx_description
1 polymer ?
#
loop_
_entity_poly.entity_id
_entity_poly.type
_entity_poly.pdbx_seq_one_letter_code
_entity_poly.pdbx_strand_id
1 'polypeptide(L)'
;MSDIKVAVVHDWLTGMRGGEVVLEAILRLVPNADLFTLMYNPGTVSDLIANRKIHTSFIDRLPFKSKRYRHYLPLFPLAIEQFDFHGYDLIISS
;
A
#
# COMPACT_ATOMS: atom_id res chain seq x y z
N MET A 1 -1.78 22.83 7.38
CA MET A 1 -2.63 21.96 8.21
C MET A 1 -1.78 21.56 9.40
N SER A 2 -2.30 21.67 10.62
CA SER A 2 -1.76 20.97 11.80
C SER A 2 -1.38 19.53 11.42
N ASP A 3 -0.36 18.92 12.06
CA ASP A 3 0.25 17.62 11.70
C ASP A 3 -0.76 16.45 11.63
N ILE A 4 -1.60 16.42 10.60
CA ILE A 4 -2.53 15.33 10.32
C ILE A 4 -1.69 14.15 9.85
N LYS A 5 -1.72 13.06 10.62
CA LYS A 5 -1.12 11.79 10.22
C LYS A 5 -2.07 11.07 9.28
N VAL A 6 -1.63 10.86 8.04
CA VAL A 6 -2.43 10.22 6.99
C VAL A 6 -1.89 8.83 6.69
N ALA A 7 -2.79 7.85 6.66
CA ALA A 7 -2.52 6.54 6.08
C ALA A 7 -3.21 6.44 4.71
N VAL A 8 -2.47 6.02 3.70
CA VAL A 8 -3.04 5.63 2.41
C VAL A 8 -2.96 4.11 2.30
N VAL A 9 -4.07 3.47 1.97
CA VAL A 9 -4.17 2.02 1.82
C VAL A 9 -4.41 1.71 0.35
N HIS A 10 -3.59 0.82 -0.22
CA HIS A 10 -3.66 0.40 -1.62
C HIS A 10 -3.48 -1.11 -1.72
N ASP A 11 -4.27 -1.78 -2.56
CA ASP A 11 -4.36 -3.25 -2.63
C ASP A 11 -3.00 -3.97 -2.72
N TRP A 12 -2.23 -3.77 -3.78
CA TRP A 12 -0.90 -4.35 -3.96
C TRP A 12 -0.06 -3.58 -4.97
N LEU A 13 1.24 -3.53 -4.73
CA LEU A 13 2.20 -2.82 -5.58
C LEU A 13 3.02 -3.82 -6.39
N THR A 14 2.46 -4.27 -7.53
CA THR A 14 3.09 -5.27 -8.42
C THR A 14 3.51 -4.71 -9.78
N GLY A 15 3.14 -3.47 -10.09
CA GLY A 15 3.35 -2.82 -11.37
C GLY A 15 2.59 -1.50 -11.46
N MET A 16 2.99 -0.58 -12.34
CA MET A 16 2.19 0.61 -12.67
C MET A 16 1.00 0.26 -13.57
N ARG A 17 -0.23 0.49 -13.08
CA ARG A 17 -1.51 0.42 -13.81
C ARG A 17 -2.41 1.60 -13.41
N GLY A 18 -3.69 1.54 -13.76
CA GLY A 18 -4.65 2.62 -13.47
C GLY A 18 -4.78 2.93 -11.98
N GLY A 19 -4.73 1.91 -11.11
CA GLY A 19 -4.77 2.11 -9.66
C GLY A 19 -3.57 2.91 -9.15
N GLU A 20 -2.36 2.59 -9.61
CA GLU A 20 -1.14 3.27 -9.18
C GLU A 20 -1.07 4.71 -9.70
N VAL A 21 -1.69 5.01 -10.85
CA VAL A 21 -1.84 6.39 -11.33
C VAL A 21 -2.73 7.22 -10.39
N VAL A 22 -3.81 6.62 -9.88
CA VAL A 22 -4.68 7.26 -8.87
C VAL A 22 -3.94 7.40 -7.54
N LEU A 23 -3.25 6.35 -7.10
CA LEU A 23 -2.42 6.35 -5.91
C LEU A 23 -1.38 7.48 -5.95
N GLU A 24 -0.70 7.69 -7.09
CA GLU A 24 0.22 8.82 -7.24
C GLU A 24 -0.46 10.17 -7.03
N ALA A 25 -1.63 10.38 -7.64
CA ALA A 25 -2.39 11.61 -7.49
C ALA A 25 -2.75 11.85 -6.02
N ILE A 26 -3.18 10.81 -5.30
CA ILE A 26 -3.46 10.87 -3.86
C ILE A 26 -2.18 11.22 -3.08
N LEU A 27 -1.07 10.51 -3.31
CA LEU A 27 0.19 10.71 -2.61
C LEU A 27 0.86 12.08 -2.87
N ARG A 28 0.46 12.78 -3.94
CA ARG A 28 0.84 14.20 -4.17
C ARG A 28 0.05 15.17 -3.29
N LEU A 29 -1.20 14.85 -2.99
CA LEU A 29 -2.06 15.66 -2.11
C LEU A 29 -1.71 15.45 -0.63
N VAL A 30 -1.23 14.25 -0.28
CA VAL A 30 -0.81 13.89 1.09
C VAL A 30 0.67 13.47 1.13
N PRO A 31 1.61 14.43 0.98
CA PRO A 31 3.03 14.12 0.78
C PRO A 31 3.69 13.37 1.95
N ASN A 32 3.14 13.51 3.16
CA ASN A 32 3.66 12.88 4.39
C ASN A 32 2.92 11.59 4.76
N ALA A 33 2.09 11.04 3.88
CA ALA A 33 1.32 9.84 4.19
C ALA A 33 2.19 8.58 4.23
N ASP A 34 1.92 7.72 5.20
CA ASP A 34 2.41 6.35 5.23
C ASP A 34 1.55 5.50 4.29
N LEU A 35 2.18 4.60 3.53
CA LEU A 35 1.51 3.77 2.52
C LEU A 35 1.40 2.32 3.01
N PHE A 36 0.18 1.81 3.11
CA PHE A 36 -0.11 0.43 3.50
C PHE A 36 -0.53 -0.37 2.27
N THR A 37 0.03 -1.56 2.11
CA THR A 37 -0.30 -2.43 0.98
C THR A 37 -0.11 -3.90 1.29
N LEU A 38 -0.89 -4.79 0.66
CA LEU A 38 -0.79 -6.22 0.99
C LEU A 38 0.58 -6.80 0.62
N MET A 39 1.14 -6.36 -0.50
CA MET A 39 2.46 -6.80 -0.99
C MET A 39 3.09 -5.74 -1.89
N TYR A 40 4.41 -5.74 -1.93
CA TYR A 40 5.20 -4.84 -2.75
C TYR A 40 6.34 -5.58 -3.47
N ASN A 41 6.43 -5.36 -4.79
CA ASN A 41 7.55 -5.77 -5.62
C ASN A 41 8.44 -4.54 -5.94
N PRO A 42 9.61 -4.40 -5.32
CA PRO A 42 10.52 -3.29 -5.59
C PRO A 42 10.87 -3.15 -7.08
N GLY A 43 10.98 -1.92 -7.56
CA GLY A 43 11.28 -1.61 -8.96
C GLY A 43 10.12 -1.77 -9.94
N THR A 44 8.90 -2.05 -9.46
CA THR A 44 7.70 -2.20 -10.31
C THR A 44 6.77 -0.99 -10.32
N VAL A 45 6.98 -0.03 -9.41
CA VAL A 45 6.19 1.20 -9.27
C VAL A 45 7.07 2.43 -9.48
N SER A 46 6.47 3.61 -9.63
CA SER A 46 7.21 4.85 -9.80
C SER A 46 8.02 5.23 -8.56
N ASP A 47 9.03 6.09 -8.77
CA ASP A 47 9.86 6.63 -7.68
C ASP A 47 9.02 7.39 -6.64
N LEU A 48 7.92 8.02 -7.05
CA LEU A 48 7.04 8.73 -6.11
C LEU A 48 6.44 7.77 -5.08
N ILE A 49 5.94 6.63 -5.54
CA ILE A 49 5.38 5.58 -4.67
C ILE A 49 6.51 4.90 -3.88
N ALA A 50 7.60 4.53 -4.56
CA ALA A 50 8.71 3.79 -3.96
C ALA A 50 9.43 4.55 -2.83
N ASN A 51 9.41 5.89 -2.86
CA ASN A 51 10.01 6.74 -1.84
C ASN A 51 9.10 7.00 -0.62
N ARG A 52 7.92 6.37 -0.53
CA ARG A 52 7.06 6.44 0.66
C ARG A 52 7.51 5.45 1.74
N LYS A 53 7.06 5.68 2.97
CA LYS A 53 7.16 4.69 4.05
C LYS A 53 6.11 3.61 3.81
N ILE A 54 6.54 2.50 3.19
CA ILE A 54 5.66 1.40 2.79
C ILE A 54 5.58 0.35 3.91
N HIS A 55 4.37 0.08 4.36
CA HIS A 55 4.00 -0.97 5.29
C HIS A 55 3.36 -2.12 4.52
N THR A 56 3.95 -3.32 4.60
CA THR A 56 3.43 -4.52 3.94
C THR A 56 2.80 -5.51 4.91
N SER A 57 1.84 -6.29 4.43
CA SER A 57 1.22 -7.36 5.23
C SER A 57 2.13 -8.61 5.30
N PHE A 58 1.73 -9.62 6.09
CA PHE A 58 2.45 -10.90 6.13
C PHE A 58 2.50 -11.63 4.78
N ILE A 59 1.57 -11.33 3.85
CA ILE A 59 1.53 -11.90 2.50
C ILE A 59 2.83 -11.58 1.74
N ASP A 60 3.43 -10.43 2.03
CA ASP A 60 4.66 -9.97 1.40
C ASP A 60 5.89 -10.84 1.70
N ARG A 61 5.79 -11.73 2.70
CA ARG A 61 6.83 -12.69 3.08
C ARG A 61 6.56 -14.10 2.55
N LEU A 62 5.40 -14.33 1.93
CA LEU A 62 5.04 -15.64 1.40
C LEU A 62 5.81 -15.95 0.10
N PRO A 63 6.11 -17.23 -0.18
CA PRO A 63 6.87 -17.62 -1.37
C PRO A 63 6.12 -17.24 -2.65
N PHE A 64 6.85 -16.96 -3.74
CA PHE A 64 6.26 -16.68 -5.04
C PHE A 64 5.25 -15.51 -5.10
N LYS A 65 5.24 -14.57 -4.13
CA LYS A 65 4.31 -13.42 -4.11
C LYS A 65 4.20 -12.72 -5.47
N SER A 66 5.32 -12.45 -6.13
CA SER A 66 5.34 -11.71 -7.40
C SER A 66 4.76 -12.48 -8.59
N LYS A 67 4.76 -13.81 -8.55
CA LYS A 67 4.31 -14.68 -9.67
C LYS A 67 2.95 -15.33 -9.41
N ARG A 68 2.57 -15.50 -8.14
CA ARG A 68 1.46 -16.35 -7.70
C ARG A 68 0.54 -15.68 -6.68
N TYR A 69 0.55 -14.35 -6.59
CA TYR A 69 -0.26 -13.62 -5.61
C TYR A 69 -1.75 -13.96 -5.64
N ARG A 70 -2.31 -14.35 -6.79
CA ARG A 70 -3.72 -14.75 -6.91
C ARG A 70 -4.08 -15.96 -6.05
N HIS A 71 -3.11 -16.81 -5.71
CA HIS A 71 -3.32 -17.91 -4.76
C HIS A 71 -3.52 -17.42 -3.33
N TYR A 72 -3.14 -16.18 -3.03
CA TYR A 72 -3.31 -15.54 -1.73
C TYR A 72 -4.60 -14.73 -1.59
N LEU A 73 -5.44 -14.65 -2.63
CA LEU A 73 -6.74 -13.98 -2.57
C LEU A 73 -7.59 -14.38 -1.35
N PRO A 74 -7.67 -15.66 -0.93
CA PRO A 74 -8.41 -16.05 0.28
C PRO A 74 -7.84 -15.47 1.58
N LEU A 75 -6.56 -15.09 1.60
CA LEU A 75 -5.88 -14.54 2.77
C LEU A 75 -5.91 -13.00 2.81
N PHE A 76 -6.30 -12.33 1.72
CA PHE A 76 -6.30 -10.87 1.64
C PHE A 76 -7.20 -10.19 2.69
N PRO A 77 -8.42 -10.69 2.99
CA PRO A 77 -9.24 -10.11 4.06
C PRO A 77 -8.52 -10.16 5.42
N LEU A 78 -7.94 -11.30 5.77
CA LEU A 78 -7.17 -11.43 7.01
C LEU A 78 -5.95 -10.50 7.02
N ALA A 79 -5.27 -10.35 5.89
CA ALA A 79 -4.07 -9.53 5.77
C ALA A 79 -4.35 -8.04 5.90
N ILE A 80 -5.49 -7.55 5.37
CA ILE A 80 -5.87 -6.13 5.51
C ILE A 80 -6.33 -5.79 6.93
N GLU A 81 -7.06 -6.70 7.59
CA GLU A 81 -7.56 -6.52 8.96
C GLU A 81 -6.45 -6.47 10.02
N GLN A 82 -5.25 -6.98 9.69
CA GLN A 82 -4.10 -6.96 10.59
C GLN A 82 -3.34 -5.63 10.60
N PHE A 83 -3.66 -4.69 9.70
CA PHE A 83 -3.03 -3.37 9.76
C PHE A 83 -3.53 -2.57 10.96
N ASP A 84 -2.58 -2.06 11.74
CA ASP A 84 -2.87 -1.16 12.84
C ASP A 84 -2.86 0.28 12.34
N PHE A 85 -4.03 0.91 12.35
CA PHE A 85 -4.21 2.30 11.95
C PHE A 85 -4.39 3.24 13.17
N HIS A 86 -4.16 2.76 14.39
CA HIS A 86 -4.21 3.64 15.56
C HIS A 86 -3.18 4.79 15.43
N GLY A 87 -3.63 6.00 15.77
CA GLY A 87 -2.78 7.20 15.71
C GLY A 87 -2.68 7.86 14.33
N TYR A 88 -3.43 7.39 13.33
CA TYR A 88 -3.71 8.15 12.12
C TYR A 88 -5.01 8.94 12.27
N ASP A 89 -5.01 10.18 11.78
CA ASP A 89 -6.15 11.08 11.82
C ASP A 89 -7.05 10.92 10.58
N LEU A 90 -6.48 10.43 9.47
CA LEU A 90 -7.16 10.22 8.20
C LEU A 90 -6.65 8.94 7.53
N ILE A 91 -7.60 8.14 7.03
CA ILE A 91 -7.32 6.95 6.22
C ILE A 91 -7.94 7.16 4.84
N ILE A 92 -7.16 6.98 3.79
CA ILE A 92 -7.60 7.02 2.40
C ILE A 92 -7.43 5.62 1.81
N SER A 93 -8.50 5.00 1.34
CA SER A 93 -8.46 3.72 0.63
C SER A 93 -8.52 3.97 -0.88
N SER A 94 -7.56 3.43 -1.63
CA SER A 94 -7.46 3.52 -3.09
C SER A 94 -7.39 2.16 -3.77
#